data_AF-A0A8H4C6N5-F1
#
_entry.id   AF-A0A8H4C6N5-F1
#
_cell.length_a   1.000
_cell.length_b   1.000
_cell.length_c   1.000
_cell.angle_alpha   90.00
_cell.angle_beta   90.00
_cell.angle_gamma   90.00
#
_symmetry.space_group_name_H-M   'P 1'
#
loop_
_entity.id
_entity.type
_entity.pdbx_description
1 polymer ?
#
loop_
_entity_poly.entity_id
_entity_poly.type
_entity_poly.pdbx_seq_one_letter_code
_entity_poly.pdbx_strand_id
1 'polypeptide(L)'
;MGFFSTKSDEDRRAEEVRSGAVAPKRSERRKCWDARDAYFGCLDANNIVDALKDDRQARKACPTQNADFERDCAAAWVKYFKQWRVADIAKKERIAQLEAENAIKMDVTTTFADNSKGTSKADLQDMLASKRQ
;
A
#
# COMPACT_ATOMS: atom_id res chain seq x y z
N MET A 1 -10.97 -35.59 -21.73
CA MET A 1 -12.10 -35.38 -20.80
C MET A 1 -11.55 -34.75 -19.54
N GLY A 2 -12.11 -33.61 -19.14
CA GLY A 2 -11.49 -32.65 -18.23
C GLY A 2 -11.51 -33.06 -16.76
N PHE A 3 -10.37 -32.87 -16.10
CA PHE A 3 -10.21 -32.97 -14.65
C PHE A 3 -10.63 -31.64 -14.01
N PHE A 4 -11.79 -31.62 -13.35
CA PHE A 4 -12.19 -30.51 -12.48
C PHE A 4 -11.32 -30.51 -11.22
N SER A 5 -10.32 -29.64 -11.18
CA SER A 5 -9.47 -29.41 -10.01
C SER A 5 -10.25 -28.61 -8.97
N THR A 6 -10.73 -29.28 -7.91
CA THR A 6 -11.38 -28.63 -6.77
C THR A 6 -10.33 -27.87 -5.97
N LYS A 7 -10.18 -26.56 -6.23
CA LYS A 7 -9.34 -25.68 -5.40
C LYS A 7 -9.83 -25.70 -3.95
N SER A 8 -8.90 -25.63 -3.00
CA SER A 8 -9.25 -25.51 -1.59
C SER A 8 -9.95 -24.17 -1.31
N ASP A 9 -10.72 -24.09 -0.22
CA ASP A 9 -11.37 -22.84 0.18
C ASP A 9 -10.37 -21.71 0.44
N GLU A 10 -9.18 -22.06 0.92
CA GLU A 10 -8.08 -21.11 1.14
C GLU A 10 -7.54 -20.54 -0.17
N ASP A 11 -7.35 -21.39 -1.19
CA ASP A 11 -6.90 -20.96 -2.52
C ASP A 11 -7.92 -20.06 -3.20
N ARG A 12 -9.22 -20.37 -3.05
CA ARG A 12 -10.30 -19.52 -3.56
C ARG A 12 -10.27 -18.15 -2.87
N ARG A 13 -10.18 -18.14 -1.55
CA ARG A 13 -10.09 -16.90 -0.76
C ARG A 13 -8.87 -16.05 -1.17
N ALA A 14 -7.72 -16.69 -1.38
CA ALA A 14 -6.51 -16.00 -1.82
C ALA A 14 -6.66 -15.42 -3.24
N GLU A 15 -7.34 -16.10 -4.15
CA GLU A 15 -7.64 -15.59 -5.50
C GLU A 15 -8.61 -14.38 -5.46
N GLU A 16 -9.66 -14.45 -4.65
CA GLU A 16 -10.60 -13.33 -4.47
C GLU A 16 -9.90 -12.08 -3.91
N VAL A 17 -8.96 -12.24 -2.98
CA VAL A 17 -8.15 -11.14 -2.46
C VAL A 17 -7.18 -10.62 -3.54
N ARG A 18 -6.52 -11.52 -4.29
CA ARG A 18 -5.57 -11.15 -5.35
C ARG A 18 -6.23 -10.35 -6.47
N SER A 19 -7.41 -10.79 -6.90
CA SER A 19 -8.24 -10.13 -7.92
C SER A 19 -8.93 -8.85 -7.42
N GLY A 20 -9.00 -8.65 -6.09
CA GLY A 20 -9.68 -7.50 -5.49
C GLY A 20 -11.19 -7.65 -5.38
N ALA A 21 -11.73 -8.85 -5.58
CA ALA A 21 -13.16 -9.15 -5.41
C ALA A 21 -13.63 -8.98 -3.94
N VAL A 22 -12.72 -9.16 -2.99
CA VAL A 22 -12.99 -9.06 -1.55
C VAL A 22 -11.86 -8.32 -0.82
N ALA A 23 -12.21 -7.61 0.24
CA ALA A 23 -11.22 -6.93 1.07
C ALA A 23 -10.36 -7.94 1.86
N PRO A 24 -9.04 -7.72 1.98
CA PRO A 24 -8.16 -8.57 2.77
C PRO A 24 -8.38 -8.41 4.27
N LYS A 25 -8.36 -9.53 5.00
CA LYS A 25 -8.36 -9.63 6.47
C LYS A 25 -7.06 -9.07 7.04
N ARG A 26 -7.05 -8.79 8.36
CA ARG A 26 -5.85 -8.29 9.06
C ARG A 26 -4.64 -9.20 8.89
N SER A 27 -4.83 -10.52 9.00
CA SER A 27 -3.77 -11.52 8.83
C SER A 27 -3.23 -11.56 7.40
N GLU A 28 -4.11 -11.48 6.40
CA GLU A 28 -3.74 -11.41 4.98
C GLU A 28 -2.95 -10.13 4.67
N ARG A 29 -3.36 -8.98 5.23
CA ARG A 29 -2.60 -7.72 5.11
C ARG A 29 -1.22 -7.83 5.72
N ARG A 30 -1.09 -8.50 6.87
CA ARG A 30 0.21 -8.70 7.52
C ARG A 30 1.16 -9.49 6.61
N LYS A 31 0.69 -10.62 6.07
CA LYS A 31 1.46 -11.43 5.10
C LYS A 31 1.89 -10.61 3.89
N CYS A 32 0.97 -9.84 3.31
CA CYS A 32 1.27 -8.96 2.19
C CYS A 32 2.36 -7.91 2.52
N TRP A 33 2.30 -7.26 3.69
CA TRP A 33 3.30 -6.27 4.09
C TRP A 33 4.66 -6.91 4.36
N ASP A 34 4.70 -8.09 4.98
CA ASP A 34 5.95 -8.82 5.21
C ASP A 34 6.60 -9.21 3.86
N ALA A 35 5.81 -9.68 2.87
CA ALA A 35 6.28 -9.99 1.52
C ALA A 35 6.74 -8.72 0.75
N ARG A 36 6.02 -7.61 0.91
CA ARG A 36 6.39 -6.31 0.32
C ARG A 36 7.76 -5.85 0.84
N ASP A 37 7.95 -5.89 2.16
CA ASP A 37 9.17 -5.40 2.79
C ASP A 37 10.37 -6.28 2.42
N ALA A 38 10.17 -7.60 2.32
CA ALA A 38 11.19 -8.52 1.79
C ALA A 38 11.56 -8.23 0.32
N TYR A 39 10.57 -7.98 -0.54
CA TYR A 39 10.80 -7.62 -1.93
C TYR A 39 11.56 -6.31 -2.07
N PHE A 40 11.13 -5.28 -1.33
CA PHE A 40 11.78 -3.97 -1.33
C PHE A 40 13.20 -4.00 -0.76
N GLY A 41 13.44 -4.77 0.30
CA GLY A 41 14.80 -4.99 0.81
C GLY A 41 15.72 -5.67 -0.21
N CYS A 42 15.20 -6.62 -1.00
CA CYS A 42 15.96 -7.22 -2.09
C CYS A 42 16.29 -6.22 -3.21
N LEU A 43 15.32 -5.37 -3.59
CA LEU A 43 15.55 -4.31 -4.58
C LEU A 43 16.61 -3.31 -4.11
N ASP A 44 16.57 -2.92 -2.84
CA ASP A 44 17.55 -2.00 -2.25
C ASP A 44 18.96 -2.60 -2.29
N ALA A 45 19.11 -3.88 -1.95
CA ALA A 45 20.39 -4.59 -2.03
C ALA A 45 20.96 -4.68 -3.47
N ASN A 46 20.10 -4.60 -4.49
CA ASN A 46 20.48 -4.61 -5.90
C ASN A 46 20.49 -3.22 -6.56
N ASN A 47 20.31 -2.14 -5.77
CA ASN A 47 20.24 -0.76 -6.25
C ASN A 47 19.14 -0.53 -7.31
N ILE A 48 17.99 -1.19 -7.15
CA ILE A 48 16.84 -1.05 -8.06
C ILE A 48 15.78 -0.15 -7.39
N VAL A 49 15.61 1.07 -7.93
CA VAL A 49 14.64 2.04 -7.41
C VAL A 49 13.27 1.83 -8.05
N ASP A 50 13.21 1.85 -9.39
CA ASP A 50 11.97 1.75 -10.15
C ASP A 50 11.77 0.35 -10.74
N ALA A 51 11.12 -0.51 -9.97
CA ALA A 51 10.76 -1.85 -10.40
C ALA A 51 9.63 -1.91 -11.46
N LEU A 52 9.02 -0.79 -11.84
CA LEU A 52 8.05 -0.72 -12.95
C LEU A 52 8.77 -0.49 -14.27
N LYS A 53 9.78 0.38 -14.27
CA LYS A 53 10.64 0.64 -15.43
C LYS A 53 11.58 -0.53 -15.70
N ASP A 54 12.21 -1.06 -14.65
CA ASP A 54 13.23 -2.10 -14.74
C ASP A 54 12.69 -3.49 -14.31
N ASP A 55 11.43 -3.80 -14.62
CA ASP A 55 10.74 -5.02 -14.17
C ASP A 55 11.52 -6.31 -14.52
N ARG A 56 12.13 -6.38 -15.70
CA ARG A 56 12.97 -7.52 -16.09
C ARG A 56 14.19 -7.71 -15.19
N GLN A 57 14.85 -6.62 -14.82
CA GLN A 57 16.00 -6.67 -13.91
C GLN A 57 15.55 -6.99 -12.49
N ALA A 58 14.45 -6.39 -12.03
CA ALA A 58 13.87 -6.66 -10.72
C ALA A 58 13.48 -8.14 -10.56
N ARG A 59 12.81 -8.73 -11.55
CA ARG A 59 12.45 -10.16 -11.55
C ARG A 59 13.65 -11.08 -11.59
N LYS A 60 14.72 -10.69 -12.31
CA LYS A 60 15.96 -11.48 -12.37
C LYS A 60 16.74 -11.43 -11.06
N ALA A 61 16.81 -10.27 -10.42
CA ALA A 61 17.53 -10.06 -9.18
C ALA A 61 16.79 -10.62 -7.96
N CYS A 62 15.47 -10.48 -7.93
CA CYS A 62 14.62 -10.82 -6.79
C CYS A 62 13.45 -11.75 -7.18
N PRO A 63 13.70 -12.93 -7.80
CA PRO A 63 12.64 -13.77 -8.36
C PRO A 63 11.69 -14.31 -7.28
N THR A 64 12.24 -14.80 -6.17
CA THR A 64 11.45 -15.39 -5.07
C THR A 64 10.61 -14.33 -4.38
N GLN A 65 11.21 -13.21 -3.99
CA GLN A 65 10.51 -12.14 -3.29
C GLN A 65 9.46 -11.48 -4.18
N ASN A 66 9.72 -11.35 -5.50
CA ASN A 66 8.70 -10.85 -6.42
C ASN A 66 7.52 -11.82 -6.53
N ALA A 67 7.78 -13.13 -6.63
CA ALA A 67 6.73 -14.15 -6.68
C ALA A 67 5.89 -14.17 -5.39
N ASP A 68 6.54 -14.13 -4.22
CA ASP A 68 5.85 -14.06 -2.93
C ASP A 68 5.03 -12.78 -2.82
N PHE A 69 5.57 -11.64 -3.24
CA PHE A 69 4.86 -10.36 -3.23
C PHE A 69 3.62 -10.35 -4.15
N GLU A 70 3.73 -10.92 -5.36
CA GLU A 70 2.59 -11.05 -6.29
C GLU A 70 1.57 -12.10 -5.83
N ARG A 71 1.99 -13.11 -5.06
CA ARG A 71 1.11 -14.15 -4.50
C ARG A 71 0.36 -13.67 -3.26
N ASP A 72 1.03 -13.01 -2.33
CA ASP A 72 0.49 -12.73 -1.00
C ASP A 72 -0.25 -11.38 -0.92
N CYS A 73 -0.10 -10.51 -1.92
CA CYS A 73 -0.78 -9.23 -2.00
C CYS A 73 -1.86 -9.17 -3.08
N ALA A 74 -2.84 -8.28 -2.88
CA ALA A 74 -3.77 -7.88 -3.94
C ALA A 74 -3.02 -7.23 -5.11
N ALA A 75 -3.37 -7.56 -6.36
CA ALA A 75 -2.67 -7.03 -7.54
C ALA A 75 -2.70 -5.48 -7.60
N ALA A 76 -3.83 -4.88 -7.20
CA ALA A 76 -3.96 -3.43 -7.09
C ALA A 76 -2.97 -2.83 -6.06
N TRP A 77 -2.72 -3.53 -4.96
CA TRP A 77 -1.78 -3.10 -3.92
C TRP A 77 -0.35 -3.23 -4.39
N VAL A 78 0.01 -4.31 -5.09
CA VAL A 78 1.35 -4.49 -5.67
C VAL A 78 1.67 -3.32 -6.61
N LYS A 79 0.75 -3.00 -7.52
CA LYS A 79 0.90 -1.85 -8.43
C LYS A 79 1.07 -0.55 -7.65
N TYR A 80 0.18 -0.27 -6.71
CA TYR A 80 0.24 0.95 -5.91
C TYR A 80 1.54 1.07 -5.11
N PHE A 81 1.98 0.02 -4.44
CA PHE A 81 3.22 0.05 -3.65
C PHE A 81 4.46 0.28 -4.51
N LYS A 82 4.53 -0.34 -5.70
CA LYS A 82 5.64 -0.08 -6.64
C LYS A 82 5.67 1.39 -7.08
N GLN A 83 4.50 1.97 -7.39
CA GLN A 83 4.39 3.40 -7.74
C GLN A 83 4.74 4.31 -6.56
N TRP A 84 4.22 4.01 -5.37
CA TRP A 84 4.42 4.80 -4.17
C TRP A 84 5.88 4.81 -3.74
N ARG A 85 6.60 3.69 -3.85
CA ARG A 85 8.04 3.61 -3.56
C ARG A 85 8.84 4.63 -4.36
N VAL A 86 8.59 4.75 -5.67
CA VAL A 86 9.29 5.71 -6.54
C VAL A 86 8.93 7.15 -6.14
N ALA A 87 7.64 7.43 -5.93
CA ALA A 87 7.18 8.76 -5.54
C ALA A 87 7.72 9.19 -4.16
N ASP A 88 7.79 8.27 -3.20
CA ASP A 88 8.29 8.51 -1.85
C ASP A 88 9.80 8.82 -1.85
N ILE A 89 10.59 8.07 -2.63
CA ILE A 89 12.02 8.33 -2.80
C ILE A 89 12.24 9.71 -3.44
N ALA A 90 11.55 10.01 -4.55
CA ALA A 90 11.65 11.30 -5.22
C ALA A 90 11.21 12.47 -4.31
N LYS A 91 10.18 12.26 -3.49
CA LYS A 91 9.73 13.24 -2.49
C LYS A 91 10.81 13.48 -1.44
N LYS A 92 11.41 12.42 -0.89
CA LYS A 92 12.47 12.52 0.14
C LYS A 92 13.69 13.24 -0.40
N GLU A 93 14.14 12.91 -1.62
CA GLU A 93 15.26 13.58 -2.28
C GLU A 93 14.98 15.07 -2.48
N ARG A 94 13.79 15.42 -2.99
CA ARG A 94 13.39 16.82 -3.16
C ARG A 94 13.36 17.59 -1.85
N ILE A 95 12.84 16.98 -0.78
CA ILE A 95 12.82 17.61 0.54
C ILE A 95 14.26 17.84 1.04
N ALA A 96 15.13 16.83 0.91
CA ALA A 96 16.52 16.95 1.32
C ALA A 96 17.28 18.04 0.55
N GLN A 97 16.99 18.22 -0.75
CA GLN A 97 17.55 19.32 -1.56
C GLN A 97 17.10 20.69 -1.05
N LEU A 98 15.79 20.87 -0.80
CA LEU A 98 15.25 22.13 -0.28
C LEU A 98 15.81 22.48 1.10
N GLU A 99 15.99 21.47 1.96
CA GLU A 99 16.62 21.66 3.27
C GLU A 99 18.10 22.09 3.14
N ALA A 100 18.84 21.52 2.18
CA ALA A 100 20.21 21.94 1.88
C ALA A 100 20.30 23.37 1.32
N GLU A 101 19.27 23.81 0.60
CA GLU A 101 19.11 25.18 0.10
C GLU A 101 18.63 26.18 1.18
N ASN A 102 18.52 25.74 2.45
CA ASN A 102 17.99 26.52 3.57
C ASN A 102 16.56 27.02 3.36
N ALA A 103 15.74 26.27 2.62
CA ALA A 103 14.33 26.61 2.41
C ALA A 103 13.56 26.63 3.75
N ILE A 104 12.74 27.65 3.94
CA ILE A 104 11.92 27.80 5.15
C ILE A 104 10.75 26.81 5.05
N LYS A 105 10.69 25.84 5.96
CA LYS A 105 9.55 24.92 6.07
C LYS A 105 8.32 25.69 6.54
N MET A 106 7.33 25.81 5.66
CA MET A 106 6.03 26.37 6.04
C MET A 106 5.20 25.31 6.75
N ASP A 107 4.74 25.60 7.97
CA ASP A 107 3.70 24.82 8.63
C ASP A 107 2.36 25.20 8.00
N VAL A 108 1.71 24.23 7.33
CA VAL A 108 0.40 24.46 6.73
C VAL A 108 -0.66 24.24 7.80
N THR A 109 -1.05 25.31 8.49
CA THR A 109 -2.25 25.32 9.33
C THR A 109 -3.47 25.21 8.44
N THR A 110 -4.03 24.01 8.30
CA THR A 110 -5.27 23.82 7.53
C THR A 110 -6.47 24.34 8.34
N THR A 111 -6.97 25.54 8.01
CA THR A 111 -8.14 26.18 8.63
C THR A 111 -9.47 25.57 8.18
N PHE A 112 -9.59 24.24 8.19
CA PHE A 112 -10.88 23.56 7.97
C PHE A 112 -11.72 23.44 9.26
N ALA A 113 -11.18 23.84 10.41
CA ALA A 113 -11.86 23.74 11.71
C ALA A 113 -12.55 25.04 12.19
N ASP A 114 -12.32 26.18 11.53
CA ASP A 114 -12.66 27.49 12.12
C ASP A 114 -14.04 28.05 11.72
N ASN A 115 -14.87 27.27 11.01
CA ASN A 115 -16.25 27.68 10.70
C ASN A 115 -17.32 26.69 11.20
N SER A 116 -16.98 25.80 12.14
CA SER A 116 -17.97 25.04 12.90
C SER A 116 -18.26 25.75 14.23
N LYS A 117 -19.15 26.74 14.19
CA LYS A 117 -19.94 27.07 15.38
C LYS A 117 -20.77 25.84 15.75
N GLY A 118 -20.24 25.05 16.69
CA GLY A 118 -20.98 24.14 17.57
C GLY A 118 -21.54 22.86 16.94
N THR A 119 -20.74 21.81 16.90
CA THR A 119 -21.20 20.47 17.28
C THR A 119 -20.08 19.80 18.04
N SER A 120 -20.33 19.53 19.33
CA SER A 120 -19.38 18.83 20.17
C SER A 120 -19.28 17.36 19.73
N LYS A 121 -18.20 16.68 20.12
CA LYS A 121 -18.01 15.25 19.85
C LYS A 121 -19.18 14.38 20.34
N ALA A 122 -19.86 14.82 21.40
CA ALA A 122 -21.05 14.16 21.92
C ALA A 122 -22.22 14.25 20.92
N ASP A 123 -22.45 15.44 20.34
CA ASP A 123 -23.52 15.66 19.36
C ASP A 123 -23.32 14.80 18.10
N LEU A 124 -22.07 14.63 17.67
CA LEU A 124 -21.72 13.76 16.55
C LEU A 124 -21.95 12.27 16.87
N GLN A 125 -21.66 11.83 18.10
CA GLN A 125 -21.92 10.45 18.53
C GLN A 125 -23.42 10.16 18.63
N ASP A 126 -24.22 11.10 19.14
CA ASP A 126 -25.67 10.96 19.25
C ASP A 126 -26.36 10.93 17.88
N MET A 127 -25.92 11.78 16.94
CA MET A 127 -26.45 11.73 15.56
C MET A 127 -26.12 10.40 14.86
N LEU A 128 -24.93 9.84 15.09
CA LEU A 128 -24.55 8.54 14.54
C LEU A 128 -25.31 7.38 15.18
N ALA A 129 -25.68 7.50 16.46
CA ALA A 129 -26.49 6.52 17.17
C ALA A 129 -27.96 6.54 16.72
N SER A 130 -28.53 7.73 16.51
CA SER A 130 -29.90 7.91 16.02
C SER A 130 -30.10 7.33 14.61
N LYS A 131 -29.10 7.48 13.72
CA LYS A 131 -29.14 6.96 12.34
C LYS A 131 -29.00 5.44 12.21
N ARG A 132 -28.76 4.73 13.32
CA ARG A 132 -28.61 3.27 13.39
C ARG A 132 -29.88 2.54 13.83
N GLN A 133 -30.99 3.26 14.04
CA GLN A 133 -32.32 2.70 14.22
C GLN A 133 -33.10 2.71 12.90
#